data_AF-A0A3C1BRD9-F1
#
_entry.id   AF-A0A3C1BRD9-F1
#
_cell.length_a   1.000
_cell.length_b   1.000
_cell.length_c   1.000
_cell.angle_alpha   90.00
_cell.angle_beta   90.00
_cell.angle_gamma   90.00
#
_symmetry.space_group_name_H-M   'P 1'
#
loop_
_entity.id
_entity.type
_entity.pdbx_description
1 polymer ?
#
loop_
_entity_poly.entity_id
_entity_poly.type
_entity_poly.pdbx_seq_one_letter_code
_entity_poly.pdbx_strand_id
1 'polypeptide(L)'
;MKKAIMLTLALTVFTAMSASAHFQMLYTPESALDKGETIQLRHVFTHPFADEHTMDMGKQHDSDTLAPVEEFFVVNKEKKTDLKSTLKPIEFKGNENSGKGFASEYKARSMGDHVLVIVPAPYYEANEEAYIQQITKTVVNVAGAPTDWDADLGLKAEIVPLTKPYSIWTGSTFTGIVMSEGKPVPFAEIEVEYLNHEVDLAKNAMGKAKVKAPQDSFVTLGIKADQNGKFTFGLPKAGWWGFAALGVGSDDQYKGKELSQDAVIWVQVKDMK
;
A
#
# COMPACT_ATOMS: atom_id res chain seq x y z
N MET A 1 -26.67 60.15 1.20
CA MET A 1 -25.33 59.85 1.74
C MET A 1 -25.10 58.34 1.59
N LYS A 2 -24.22 57.93 0.68
CA LYS A 2 -23.94 56.52 0.39
C LYS A 2 -23.01 55.97 1.48
N LYS A 3 -23.46 54.98 2.25
CA LYS A 3 -22.59 54.19 3.14
C LYS A 3 -22.05 53.02 2.33
N ALA A 4 -20.75 53.04 2.03
CA ALA A 4 -20.05 51.91 1.46
C ALA A 4 -19.80 50.88 2.56
N ILE A 5 -20.29 49.66 2.37
CA ILE A 5 -19.93 48.50 3.19
C ILE A 5 -18.77 47.83 2.46
N MET A 6 -17.56 47.95 3.00
CA MET A 6 -16.42 47.12 2.59
C MET A 6 -16.64 45.72 3.14
N LEU A 7 -16.85 44.76 2.25
CA LEU A 7 -16.81 43.34 2.57
C LEU A 7 -15.36 42.88 2.40
N THR A 8 -14.66 42.64 3.52
CA THR A 8 -13.31 42.08 3.49
C THR A 8 -13.44 40.58 3.22
N LEU A 9 -13.16 40.16 1.99
CA LEU A 9 -13.09 38.76 1.61
C LEU A 9 -11.78 38.19 2.17
N ALA A 10 -11.86 37.46 3.28
CA ALA A 10 -10.74 36.68 3.79
C ALA A 10 -10.51 35.51 2.83
N LEU A 11 -9.52 35.67 1.95
CA LEU A 11 -9.07 34.64 1.03
C LEU A 11 -8.24 33.63 1.84
N THR A 12 -8.87 32.56 2.31
CA THR A 12 -8.15 31.38 2.80
C THR A 12 -7.46 30.72 1.61
N VAL A 13 -6.18 31.01 1.45
CA VAL A 13 -5.28 30.27 0.56
C VAL A 13 -5.10 28.89 1.19
N PHE A 14 -5.86 27.90 0.73
CA PHE A 14 -5.47 26.50 0.91
C PHE A 14 -4.22 26.30 0.06
N THR A 15 -3.06 26.37 0.70
CA THR A 15 -1.85 25.79 0.12
C THR A 15 -2.12 24.30 0.01
N ALA A 16 -2.28 23.81 -1.21
CA ALA A 16 -2.16 22.38 -1.49
C ALA A 16 -0.73 21.99 -1.12
N MET A 17 -0.52 21.59 0.14
CA MET A 17 0.65 20.81 0.48
C MET A 17 0.55 19.55 -0.38
N SER A 18 1.61 19.26 -1.14
CA SER A 18 1.78 17.95 -1.75
C SER A 18 1.73 16.95 -0.61
N ALA A 19 0.55 16.35 -0.38
CA ALA A 19 0.47 15.14 0.43
C ALA A 19 1.23 14.09 -0.38
N SER A 20 2.38 13.68 0.13
CA SER A 20 3.10 12.55 -0.45
C SER A 20 2.35 11.30 -0.04
N ALA A 21 2.03 10.44 -0.99
CA ALA A 21 1.38 9.20 -0.67
C ALA A 21 2.33 8.29 0.11
N HIS A 22 1.90 7.91 1.30
CA HIS A 22 2.60 6.91 2.08
C HIS A 22 2.17 5.51 1.59
N PHE A 23 3.12 4.59 1.43
CA PHE A 23 2.81 3.20 1.07
C PHE A 23 3.48 2.20 1.99
N GLN A 24 2.65 1.38 2.63
CA GLN A 24 3.07 0.18 3.33
C GLN A 24 3.35 -0.87 2.26
N MET A 25 4.63 -1.14 2.03
CA MET A 25 5.08 -2.22 1.18
C MET A 25 4.92 -3.54 1.89
N LEU A 26 4.39 -4.53 1.16
CA LEU A 26 4.47 -5.96 1.46
C LEU A 26 5.14 -6.62 0.24
N TYR A 27 6.46 -6.46 0.16
CA TYR A 27 7.21 -6.66 -1.07
C TYR A 27 7.89 -8.03 -1.13
N THR A 28 7.82 -8.65 -2.31
CA THR A 28 8.68 -9.75 -2.74
C THR A 28 9.03 -9.56 -4.23
N PRO A 29 10.14 -10.10 -4.75
CA PRO A 29 10.56 -9.83 -6.13
C PRO A 29 9.63 -10.41 -7.20
N GLU A 30 8.96 -11.52 -6.90
CA GLU A 30 8.16 -12.29 -7.86
C GLU A 30 6.83 -12.73 -7.22
N SER A 31 5.73 -12.42 -7.91
CA SER A 31 4.37 -12.77 -7.50
C SER A 31 3.78 -13.93 -8.29
N ALA A 32 4.38 -14.33 -9.41
CA ALA A 32 3.97 -15.49 -10.20
C ALA A 32 5.12 -16.50 -10.28
N LEU A 33 5.13 -17.45 -9.34
CA LEU A 33 6.17 -18.45 -9.18
C LEU A 33 5.88 -19.67 -10.05
N ASP A 34 6.88 -20.19 -10.75
CA ASP A 34 6.73 -21.41 -11.57
C ASP A 34 6.50 -22.67 -10.72
N LYS A 35 7.04 -22.68 -9.49
CA LYS A 35 6.96 -23.79 -8.54
C LYS A 35 7.03 -23.28 -7.12
N GLY A 36 6.68 -24.14 -6.16
CA GLY A 36 6.73 -23.77 -4.76
C GLY A 36 8.16 -23.49 -4.27
N GLU A 37 8.32 -22.40 -3.53
CA GLU A 37 9.61 -21.97 -2.97
C GLU A 37 9.45 -21.20 -1.65
N THR A 38 10.58 -20.84 -1.03
CA THR A 38 10.60 -19.91 0.11
C THR A 38 10.83 -18.51 -0.43
N ILE A 39 9.86 -17.63 -0.26
CA ILE A 39 9.97 -16.23 -0.65
C ILE A 39 10.43 -15.38 0.53
N GLN A 40 11.23 -14.37 0.21
CA GLN A 40 11.62 -13.32 1.14
C GLN A 40 10.65 -12.15 1.02
N LEU A 41 10.29 -11.58 2.16
CA LEU A 41 9.35 -10.47 2.26
C LEU A 41 9.99 -9.27 2.96
N ARG A 42 9.63 -8.07 2.52
CA ARG A 42 9.94 -6.80 3.19
C ARG A 42 8.67 -6.04 3.48
N HIS A 43 8.55 -5.65 4.74
CA HIS A 43 7.47 -4.82 5.28
C HIS A 43 8.08 -3.47 5.62
N VAL A 44 7.84 -2.48 4.78
CA VAL A 44 8.51 -1.17 4.85
C VAL A 44 7.48 -0.10 4.56
N PHE A 45 7.54 1.01 5.28
CA PHE A 45 6.68 2.17 5.00
C PHE A 45 7.52 3.26 4.34
N THR A 46 7.15 3.68 3.13
CA THR A 46 7.99 4.58 2.30
C THR A 46 7.17 5.30 1.20
N HIS A 47 7.83 6.18 0.45
CA HIS A 47 7.34 6.77 -0.81
C HIS A 47 7.94 6.00 -2.00
N PRO A 48 7.22 5.04 -2.63
CA PRO A 48 7.82 4.07 -3.53
C PRO A 48 8.28 4.65 -4.88
N PHE A 49 7.69 5.77 -5.32
CA PHE A 49 8.13 6.44 -6.54
C PHE A 49 9.33 7.38 -6.29
N ALA A 50 9.25 8.23 -5.26
CA ALA A 50 10.24 9.29 -4.99
C ALA A 50 11.41 8.83 -4.11
N ASP A 51 11.18 7.88 -3.19
CA ASP A 51 12.12 7.40 -2.18
C ASP A 51 12.75 8.53 -1.34
N GLU A 52 11.98 9.59 -1.11
CA GLU A 52 12.42 10.76 -0.34
C GLU A 52 12.31 10.55 1.17
N HIS A 53 11.47 9.60 1.61
CA HIS A 53 11.32 9.29 3.03
C HIS A 53 10.96 7.82 3.27
N THR A 54 11.80 7.11 4.02
CA THR A 54 11.50 5.81 4.62
C THR A 54 11.13 6.02 6.09
N MET A 55 9.96 5.55 6.49
CA MET A 55 9.38 5.81 7.81
C MET A 55 9.61 4.66 8.79
N ASP A 56 9.68 5.00 10.07
CA ASP A 56 9.66 4.02 11.17
C ASP A 56 8.24 3.46 11.33
N MET A 57 8.01 2.21 10.92
CA MET A 57 6.73 1.54 11.11
C MET A 57 6.31 1.56 12.60
N GLY A 58 5.07 1.99 12.87
CA GLY A 58 4.53 2.05 14.23
C GLY A 58 4.98 3.24 15.06
N LYS A 59 5.62 4.26 14.47
CA LYS A 59 5.94 5.53 15.15
C LYS A 59 4.72 6.11 15.85
N GLN A 60 4.90 6.58 17.08
CA GLN A 60 3.86 7.15 17.92
C GLN A 60 4.17 8.61 18.26
N HIS A 61 3.15 9.43 18.47
CA HIS A 61 3.34 10.82 18.92
C HIS A 61 3.65 10.94 20.41
N ASP A 62 3.27 9.92 21.19
CA ASP A 62 3.28 9.90 22.66
C ASP A 62 4.34 8.95 23.25
N SER A 63 5.19 8.35 22.41
CA SER A 63 6.19 7.36 22.83
C SER A 63 7.31 7.23 21.80
N ASP A 64 8.55 7.12 22.28
CA ASP A 64 9.71 6.75 21.45
C ASP A 64 9.74 5.25 21.09
N THR A 65 8.91 4.44 21.76
CA THR A 65 8.77 3.02 21.45
C THR A 65 7.82 2.84 20.29
N LEU A 66 8.31 2.22 19.21
CA LEU A 66 7.47 1.86 18.07
C LEU A 66 6.40 0.84 18.46
N ALA A 67 5.17 1.09 18.04
CA ALA A 67 4.08 0.15 18.19
C ALA A 67 4.30 -1.08 17.27
N PRO A 68 3.97 -2.29 17.75
CA PRO A 68 4.19 -3.51 16.97
C PRO A 68 3.18 -3.64 15.83
N VAL A 69 3.50 -4.49 14.86
CA VAL A 69 2.51 -4.97 13.89
C VAL A 69 1.36 -5.65 14.63
N GLU A 70 0.12 -5.39 14.23
CA GLU A 70 -1.09 -5.96 14.86
C GLU A 70 -1.35 -7.37 14.33
N GLU A 71 -1.37 -7.54 13.01
CA GLU A 71 -1.51 -8.82 12.33
C GLU A 71 -0.52 -8.97 11.17
N PHE A 72 -0.03 -10.19 10.96
CA PHE A 72 0.58 -10.59 9.70
C PHE A 72 0.21 -12.05 9.46
N PHE A 73 -0.45 -12.32 8.34
CA PHE A 73 -0.97 -13.66 8.05
C PHE A 73 -0.99 -13.94 6.55
N VAL A 74 -1.27 -15.20 6.22
CA VAL A 74 -1.52 -15.65 4.85
C VAL A 74 -2.84 -16.40 4.79
N VAL A 75 -3.58 -16.23 3.70
CA VAL A 75 -4.69 -17.10 3.30
C VAL A 75 -4.25 -17.91 2.08
N ASN A 76 -4.40 -19.23 2.16
CA ASN A 76 -4.18 -20.15 1.04
C ASN A 76 -5.22 -21.26 1.14
N LYS A 77 -6.01 -21.44 0.08
CA LYS A 77 -7.14 -22.37 0.02
C LYS A 77 -8.06 -22.18 1.22
N GLU A 78 -8.52 -20.94 1.40
CA GLU A 78 -9.43 -20.48 2.46
C GLU A 78 -8.86 -20.61 3.90
N LYS A 79 -7.66 -21.16 4.08
CA LYS A 79 -7.05 -21.33 5.40
C LYS A 79 -6.19 -20.13 5.76
N LYS A 80 -6.61 -19.37 6.77
CA LYS A 80 -5.80 -18.34 7.44
C LYS A 80 -4.72 -18.98 8.31
N THR A 81 -3.47 -18.53 8.17
CA THR A 81 -2.32 -18.93 9.00
C THR A 81 -1.61 -17.68 9.51
N ASP A 82 -1.45 -17.57 10.82
CA ASP A 82 -0.67 -16.48 11.44
C ASP A 82 0.82 -16.60 11.09
N LEU A 83 1.42 -15.48 10.72
CA LEU A 83 2.83 -15.33 10.37
C LEU A 83 3.51 -14.25 11.24
N LYS A 84 2.81 -13.63 12.19
CA LYS A 84 3.33 -12.49 12.97
C LYS A 84 4.64 -12.82 13.69
N SER A 85 4.75 -14.06 14.19
CA SER A 85 5.98 -14.56 14.84
C SER A 85 7.20 -14.67 13.91
N THR A 86 7.01 -14.56 12.59
CA THR A 86 8.11 -14.64 11.59
C THR A 86 8.75 -13.27 11.30
N LEU A 87 8.14 -12.19 11.78
CA LEU A 87 8.63 -10.82 11.57
C LEU A 87 9.95 -10.61 12.33
N LYS A 88 10.98 -10.21 11.60
CA LYS A 88 12.29 -9.84 12.14
C LYS A 88 12.49 -8.35 11.92
N PRO A 89 12.70 -7.55 12.98
CA PRO A 89 12.98 -6.13 12.83
C PRO A 89 14.21 -5.91 11.93
N ILE A 90 14.12 -4.93 11.05
CA ILE A 90 15.22 -4.47 10.21
C ILE A 90 15.26 -2.94 10.22
N GLU A 91 16.44 -2.40 9.99
CA GLU A 91 16.56 -1.07 9.42
C GLU A 91 16.58 -1.21 7.89
N PHE A 92 15.75 -0.44 7.22
CA PHE A 92 15.66 -0.39 5.76
C PHE A 92 16.17 0.97 5.28
N LYS A 93 17.13 0.95 4.36
CA LYS A 93 17.82 2.13 3.88
C LYS A 93 17.22 2.62 2.55
N GLY A 94 16.46 3.70 2.57
CA GLY A 94 16.13 4.48 1.39
C GLY A 94 17.34 5.26 0.87
N ASN A 95 17.16 6.00 -0.23
CA ASN A 95 18.23 6.84 -0.79
C ASN A 95 18.46 8.13 0.02
N GLU A 96 17.42 8.68 0.67
CA GLU A 96 17.53 9.90 1.51
C GLU A 96 17.72 9.61 3.01
N ASN A 97 17.06 8.58 3.55
CA ASN A 97 17.18 8.18 4.95
C ASN A 97 16.95 6.68 5.17
N SER A 98 17.14 6.22 6.40
CA SER A 98 16.71 4.89 6.85
C SER A 98 15.44 4.99 7.69
N GLY A 99 14.63 3.93 7.66
CA GLY A 99 13.51 3.73 8.57
C GLY A 99 13.41 2.27 9.03
N LYS A 100 12.75 2.06 10.17
CA LYS A 100 12.54 0.74 10.75
C LYS A 100 11.34 0.03 10.11
N GLY A 101 11.54 -1.23 9.78
CA GLY A 101 10.52 -2.11 9.25
C GLY A 101 10.77 -3.56 9.64
N PHE A 102 10.26 -4.49 8.85
CA PHE A 102 10.42 -5.92 9.11
C PHE A 102 10.83 -6.71 7.86
N ALA A 103 11.66 -7.71 8.06
CA ALA A 103 11.88 -8.80 7.11
C ALA A 103 11.15 -10.05 7.60
N SER A 104 10.72 -10.90 6.67
CA SER A 104 10.24 -12.24 6.98
C SER A 104 10.47 -13.19 5.81
N GLU A 105 10.25 -14.47 6.04
CA GLU A 105 10.29 -15.51 5.02
C GLU A 105 8.99 -16.30 5.07
N TYR A 106 8.48 -16.68 3.90
CA TYR A 106 7.27 -17.48 3.78
C TYR A 106 7.49 -18.65 2.82
N LYS A 107 7.01 -19.83 3.20
CA LYS A 107 7.11 -21.07 2.41
C LYS A 107 5.88 -21.23 1.51
N ALA A 108 5.87 -20.57 0.36
CA ALA A 108 4.84 -20.69 -0.67
C ALA A 108 4.98 -22.04 -1.41
N ARG A 109 4.62 -23.15 -0.76
CA ARG A 109 4.85 -24.51 -1.26
C ARG A 109 3.70 -25.09 -2.06
N SER A 110 2.46 -24.81 -1.65
CA SER A 110 1.26 -25.31 -2.30
C SER A 110 1.02 -24.58 -3.61
N MET A 111 0.51 -25.29 -4.62
CA MET A 111 -0.07 -24.63 -5.79
C MET A 111 -1.31 -23.83 -5.38
N GLY A 112 -1.49 -22.66 -5.97
CA GLY A 112 -2.60 -21.74 -5.66
C GLY A 112 -2.12 -20.34 -5.32
N ASP A 113 -3.05 -19.52 -4.86
CA ASP A 113 -2.80 -18.17 -4.38
C ASP A 113 -2.43 -18.16 -2.90
N HIS A 114 -1.43 -17.37 -2.56
CA HIS A 114 -1.02 -17.05 -1.21
C HIS A 114 -1.28 -15.57 -0.98
N VAL A 115 -2.43 -15.27 -0.36
CA VAL A 115 -2.84 -13.90 -0.07
C VAL A 115 -2.20 -13.49 1.25
N LEU A 116 -1.10 -12.76 1.17
CA LEU A 116 -0.38 -12.23 2.33
C LEU A 116 -1.01 -10.89 2.73
N VAL A 117 -1.24 -10.72 4.03
CA VAL A 117 -1.83 -9.50 4.59
C VAL A 117 -1.04 -9.07 5.82
N ILE A 118 -0.68 -7.78 5.87
CA ILE A 118 -0.11 -7.14 7.05
C ILE A 118 -1.00 -5.98 7.52
N VAL A 119 -1.21 -5.92 8.83
CA VAL A 119 -1.91 -4.84 9.53
C VAL A 119 -0.92 -4.26 10.55
N PRO A 120 -0.21 -3.15 10.23
CA PRO A 120 0.65 -2.49 11.21
C PRO A 120 -0.20 -1.76 12.25
N ALA A 121 0.38 -1.43 13.42
CA ALA A 121 -0.22 -0.40 14.27
C ALA A 121 -0.20 0.95 13.55
N PRO A 122 -1.15 1.87 13.82
CA PRO A 122 -1.18 3.18 13.19
C PRO A 122 0.13 3.95 13.39
N TYR A 123 0.66 4.50 12.30
CA TYR A 123 1.84 5.37 12.24
C TYR A 123 1.40 6.82 12.40
N TYR A 124 2.08 7.59 13.26
CA TYR A 124 1.83 9.02 13.41
C TYR A 124 2.61 9.84 12.38
N GLU A 125 1.89 10.53 11.49
CA GLU A 125 2.47 11.50 10.56
C GLU A 125 2.44 12.89 11.18
N ALA A 126 3.64 13.42 11.47
CA ALA A 126 3.77 14.66 12.21
C ALA A 126 3.34 15.88 11.40
N ASN A 127 3.52 15.84 10.07
CA ASN A 127 3.13 16.94 9.19
C ASN A 127 1.60 17.07 9.03
N GLU A 128 0.87 15.98 9.24
CA GLU A 128 -0.59 15.92 9.14
C GLU A 128 -1.26 15.98 10.52
N GLU A 129 -0.48 15.89 11.60
CA GLU A 129 -0.96 15.72 12.98
C GLU A 129 -1.96 14.57 13.18
N ALA A 130 -1.93 13.60 12.27
CA ALA A 130 -2.87 12.48 12.14
C ALA A 130 -2.14 11.13 12.14
N TYR A 131 -2.91 10.06 12.23
CA TYR A 131 -2.44 8.69 12.10
C TYR A 131 -2.78 8.11 10.73
N ILE A 132 -1.92 7.24 10.23
CA ILE A 132 -2.15 6.45 9.02
C ILE A 132 -2.00 4.98 9.38
N GLN A 133 -2.96 4.14 8.98
CA GLN A 133 -2.87 2.69 9.08
C GLN A 133 -3.20 2.06 7.74
N GLN A 134 -2.20 1.44 7.11
CA GLN A 134 -2.38 0.83 5.80
C GLN A 134 -2.46 -0.69 5.90
N ILE A 135 -3.68 -1.22 5.72
CA ILE A 135 -3.94 -2.66 5.67
C ILE A 135 -3.55 -3.15 4.28
N THR A 136 -2.43 -3.88 4.21
CA THR A 136 -1.75 -4.13 2.94
C THR A 136 -1.86 -5.59 2.53
N LYS A 137 -2.24 -5.82 1.26
CA LYS A 137 -2.34 -7.13 0.62
C LYS A 137 -1.35 -7.28 -0.54
N THR A 138 -0.72 -8.46 -0.62
CA THR A 138 0.05 -8.91 -1.79
C THR A 138 -0.32 -10.35 -2.07
N VAL A 139 -0.62 -10.67 -3.33
CA VAL A 139 -0.96 -12.04 -3.76
C VAL A 139 0.23 -12.64 -4.49
N VAL A 140 0.71 -13.79 -4.01
CA VAL A 140 1.72 -14.60 -4.68
C VAL A 140 1.06 -15.88 -5.16
N ASN A 141 1.09 -16.14 -6.47
CA ASN A 141 0.58 -17.35 -7.08
C ASN A 141 1.72 -18.35 -7.34
N VAL A 142 1.44 -19.63 -7.08
CA VAL A 142 2.33 -20.74 -7.40
C VAL A 142 1.70 -21.58 -8.51
N ALA A 143 2.47 -21.76 -9.59
CA ALA A 143 2.18 -22.63 -10.74
C ALA A 143 0.90 -22.28 -11.53
N GLY A 144 0.44 -21.02 -11.48
CA GLY A 144 -0.59 -20.47 -12.36
C GLY A 144 -2.03 -20.83 -12.01
N ALA A 145 -2.27 -21.67 -10.99
CA ALA A 145 -3.63 -22.07 -10.61
C ALA A 145 -4.28 -21.00 -9.71
N PRO A 146 -5.39 -20.36 -10.10
CA PRO A 146 -6.11 -19.43 -9.24
C PRO A 146 -6.92 -20.17 -8.17
N THR A 147 -6.93 -19.65 -6.95
CA THR A 147 -7.73 -20.15 -5.82
C THR A 147 -8.38 -19.04 -5.01
N ASP A 148 -7.59 -18.09 -4.48
CA ASP A 148 -8.03 -17.14 -3.43
C ASP A 148 -7.80 -15.67 -3.79
N TRP A 149 -7.26 -15.37 -4.99
CA TRP A 149 -6.83 -14.03 -5.37
C TRP A 149 -7.93 -12.95 -5.27
N ASP A 150 -9.18 -13.31 -5.52
CA ASP A 150 -10.39 -12.45 -5.49
C ASP A 150 -11.22 -12.61 -4.21
N ALA A 151 -10.70 -13.27 -3.18
CA ALA A 151 -11.41 -13.43 -1.92
C ALA A 151 -11.59 -12.09 -1.19
N ASP A 152 -12.83 -11.85 -0.76
CA ASP A 152 -13.18 -10.85 0.25
C ASP A 152 -12.82 -11.41 1.64
N LEU A 153 -11.87 -10.76 2.32
CA LEU A 153 -11.39 -11.18 3.63
C LEU A 153 -12.12 -10.48 4.78
N GLY A 154 -13.04 -9.55 4.49
CA GLY A 154 -13.78 -8.78 5.46
C GLY A 154 -12.89 -7.89 6.32
N LEU A 155 -11.76 -7.40 5.79
CA LEU A 155 -10.87 -6.52 6.55
C LEU A 155 -11.54 -5.15 6.77
N LYS A 156 -11.05 -4.41 7.76
CA LYS A 156 -11.57 -3.06 8.05
C LYS A 156 -11.45 -2.13 6.84
N ALA A 157 -10.33 -2.23 6.12
CA ALA A 157 -10.08 -1.57 4.84
C ALA A 157 -9.48 -2.60 3.87
N GLU A 158 -10.11 -2.79 2.71
CA GLU A 158 -9.70 -3.81 1.75
C GLU A 158 -9.87 -3.39 0.29
N ILE A 159 -8.96 -3.83 -0.59
CA ILE A 159 -9.19 -3.86 -2.04
C ILE A 159 -9.33 -5.32 -2.45
N VAL A 160 -10.50 -5.66 -3.01
CA VAL A 160 -10.78 -6.97 -3.60
C VAL A 160 -10.52 -6.87 -5.10
N PRO A 161 -9.53 -7.59 -5.66
CA PRO A 161 -9.19 -7.47 -7.06
C PRO A 161 -10.23 -8.14 -7.97
N LEU A 162 -10.53 -7.50 -9.10
CA LEU A 162 -11.23 -8.09 -10.25
C LEU A 162 -10.27 -8.49 -11.38
N THR A 163 -8.98 -8.17 -11.21
CA THR A 163 -7.88 -8.59 -12.09
C THR A 163 -6.83 -9.28 -11.23
N LYS A 164 -6.39 -10.49 -11.60
CA LYS A 164 -5.35 -11.24 -10.88
C LYS A 164 -4.10 -10.37 -10.65
N PRO A 165 -3.72 -10.04 -9.39
CA PRO A 165 -2.61 -9.13 -9.10
C PRO A 165 -1.24 -9.57 -9.65
N TYR A 166 -1.07 -10.86 -9.91
CA TYR A 166 0.17 -11.48 -10.38
C TYR A 166 0.18 -11.79 -11.89
N SER A 167 -0.91 -11.50 -12.61
CA SER A 167 -1.10 -11.87 -14.02
C SER A 167 -1.55 -10.67 -14.85
N ILE A 168 -0.66 -9.69 -14.98
CA ILE A 168 -0.91 -8.44 -15.69
C ILE A 168 0.20 -8.18 -16.69
N TRP A 169 -0.15 -7.99 -17.96
CA TRP A 169 0.79 -7.55 -18.99
C TRP A 169 0.90 -6.02 -19.02
N THR A 170 2.08 -5.50 -19.31
CA THR A 170 2.28 -4.07 -19.58
C THR A 170 1.30 -3.58 -20.63
N GLY A 171 0.68 -2.42 -20.39
CA GLY A 171 -0.39 -1.85 -21.22
C GLY A 171 -1.79 -2.38 -20.92
N SER A 172 -1.93 -3.37 -20.03
CA SER A 172 -3.24 -3.84 -19.54
C SER A 172 -3.75 -2.95 -18.40
N THR A 173 -4.86 -3.36 -17.79
CA THR A 173 -5.48 -2.66 -16.66
C THR A 173 -5.50 -3.52 -15.42
N PHE A 174 -5.44 -2.90 -14.25
CA PHE A 174 -5.88 -3.49 -12.99
C PHE A 174 -7.25 -2.92 -12.61
N THR A 175 -8.14 -3.78 -12.12
CA THR A 175 -9.45 -3.40 -11.60
C THR A 175 -9.62 -4.00 -10.22
N GLY A 176 -10.15 -3.23 -9.27
CA GLY A 176 -10.49 -3.67 -7.92
C GLY A 176 -11.79 -3.05 -7.44
N ILE A 177 -12.32 -3.58 -6.34
CA ILE A 177 -13.42 -3.01 -5.57
C ILE A 177 -12.87 -2.63 -4.21
N VAL A 178 -13.05 -1.38 -3.81
CA VAL A 178 -12.73 -0.88 -2.48
C VAL A 178 -13.83 -1.31 -1.52
N MET A 179 -13.45 -1.93 -0.41
CA MET A 179 -14.33 -2.55 0.56
C MET A 179 -13.97 -2.10 1.99
N SER A 180 -14.98 -2.04 2.85
CA SER A 180 -14.87 -1.83 4.29
C SER A 180 -15.75 -2.86 4.99
N GLU A 181 -15.14 -3.75 5.79
CA GLU A 181 -15.82 -4.84 6.50
C GLU A 181 -16.75 -5.65 5.58
N GLY A 182 -16.27 -5.98 4.37
CA GLY A 182 -17.00 -6.74 3.35
C GLY A 182 -18.10 -5.96 2.61
N LYS A 183 -18.14 -4.62 2.74
CA LYS A 183 -19.10 -3.76 2.01
C LYS A 183 -18.37 -2.82 1.05
N PRO A 184 -18.83 -2.64 -0.21
CA PRO A 184 -18.21 -1.70 -1.12
C PRO A 184 -18.25 -0.26 -0.61
N VAL A 185 -17.18 0.50 -0.87
CA VAL A 185 -17.05 1.93 -0.52
C VAL A 185 -17.14 2.78 -1.79
N PRO A 186 -18.30 3.41 -2.06
CA PRO A 186 -18.48 4.24 -3.24
C PRO A 186 -17.55 5.46 -3.25
N PHE A 187 -17.08 5.84 -4.44
CA PHE A 187 -16.34 7.10 -4.64
C PHE A 187 -15.08 7.28 -3.80
N ALA A 188 -14.55 6.19 -3.24
CA ALA A 188 -13.28 6.18 -2.52
C ALA A 188 -12.18 6.82 -3.38
N GLU A 189 -11.34 7.64 -2.75
CA GLU A 189 -10.13 8.19 -3.38
C GLU A 189 -9.03 7.14 -3.29
N ILE A 190 -8.35 6.91 -4.43
CA ILE A 190 -7.27 5.93 -4.52
C ILE A 190 -6.02 6.62 -5.06
N GLU A 191 -4.94 6.49 -4.33
CA GLU A 191 -3.60 6.86 -4.77
C GLU A 191 -2.90 5.66 -5.41
N VAL A 192 -2.16 5.92 -6.47
CA VAL A 192 -1.48 4.92 -7.28
C VAL A 192 -0.03 5.32 -7.49
N GLU A 193 0.89 4.43 -7.13
CA GLU A 193 2.32 4.64 -7.33
C GLU A 193 3.02 3.44 -7.96
N TYR A 194 4.05 3.75 -8.75
CA TYR A 194 5.00 2.77 -9.26
C TYR A 194 6.17 2.63 -8.30
N LEU A 195 6.56 1.39 -7.97
CA LEU A 195 7.81 1.12 -7.25
C LEU A 195 9.00 1.40 -8.19
N ASN A 196 9.42 2.66 -8.17
CA ASN A 196 10.40 3.21 -9.10
C ASN A 196 11.83 2.77 -8.77
N HIS A 197 12.06 2.28 -7.55
CA HIS A 197 13.38 1.84 -7.11
C HIS A 197 13.51 0.32 -7.15
N GLU A 198 14.71 -0.18 -7.41
CA GLU A 198 15.01 -1.60 -7.15
C GLU A 198 15.07 -1.85 -5.65
N VAL A 199 14.63 -3.01 -5.17
CA VAL A 199 14.72 -3.36 -3.74
C VAL A 199 15.81 -4.41 -3.57
N ASP A 200 16.91 -4.03 -2.91
CA ASP A 200 18.00 -4.94 -2.55
C ASP A 200 17.64 -5.65 -1.23
N LEU A 201 17.13 -6.87 -1.35
CA LEU A 201 16.76 -7.70 -0.21
C LEU A 201 17.97 -8.09 0.66
N ALA A 202 19.16 -8.25 0.07
CA ALA A 202 20.34 -8.65 0.84
C ALA A 202 20.84 -7.52 1.74
N LYS A 203 20.71 -6.27 1.28
CA LYS A 203 21.13 -5.08 2.02
C LYS A 203 20.01 -4.38 2.77
N ASN A 204 18.76 -4.78 2.58
CA ASN A 204 17.58 -4.05 3.06
C ASN A 204 17.61 -2.59 2.61
N ALA A 205 17.70 -2.35 1.31
CA ALA A 205 17.85 -1.00 0.79
C ALA A 205 17.10 -0.76 -0.52
N MET A 206 16.75 0.50 -0.78
CA MET A 206 16.42 0.96 -2.12
C MET A 206 17.68 1.10 -2.96
N GLY A 207 17.55 0.68 -4.22
CA GLY A 207 18.52 0.88 -5.28
C GLY A 207 18.21 2.14 -6.08
N LYS A 208 18.68 2.15 -7.33
CA LYS A 208 18.51 3.31 -8.23
C LYS A 208 17.08 3.42 -8.72
N ALA A 209 16.64 4.65 -8.96
CA ALA A 209 15.41 4.95 -9.67
C ALA A 209 15.46 4.41 -11.11
N LYS A 210 14.34 3.88 -11.59
CA LYS A 210 14.18 3.32 -12.95
C LYS A 210 13.71 4.37 -13.95
N VAL A 211 12.93 5.35 -13.48
CA VAL A 211 12.34 6.42 -14.29
C VAL A 211 12.36 7.74 -13.53
N LYS A 212 12.16 8.84 -14.27
CA LYS A 212 11.97 10.18 -13.73
C LYS A 212 10.59 10.69 -14.09
N ALA A 213 9.85 11.21 -13.11
CA ALA A 213 8.57 11.87 -13.37
C ALA A 213 8.78 13.16 -14.17
N PRO A 214 7.91 13.48 -15.15
CA PRO A 214 7.99 14.74 -15.88
C PRO A 214 7.68 15.96 -14.99
N GLN A 215 6.84 15.79 -13.96
CA GLN A 215 6.53 16.76 -12.89
C GLN A 215 5.83 16.05 -11.71
N ASP A 216 5.64 16.73 -10.59
CA ASP A 216 5.21 16.15 -9.31
C ASP A 216 3.88 15.40 -9.37
N SER A 217 2.90 15.82 -10.18
CA SER A 217 1.63 15.07 -10.30
C SER A 217 1.75 13.70 -10.97
N PHE A 218 2.96 13.29 -11.39
CA PHE A 218 3.25 11.95 -11.90
C PHE A 218 4.05 11.09 -10.92
N VAL A 219 4.33 11.61 -9.71
CA VAL A 219 4.89 10.83 -8.60
C VAL A 219 3.79 9.96 -8.02
N THR A 220 2.73 10.60 -7.50
CA THR A 220 1.51 9.97 -7.02
C THR A 220 0.35 10.28 -7.96
N LEU A 221 -0.34 9.26 -8.45
CA LEU A 221 -1.51 9.41 -9.32
C LEU A 221 -2.79 9.22 -8.50
N GLY A 222 -3.75 10.13 -8.62
CA GLY A 222 -5.06 10.02 -7.97
C GLY A 222 -6.15 9.53 -8.92
N ILE A 223 -6.96 8.58 -8.47
CA ILE A 223 -8.20 8.13 -9.13
C ILE A 223 -9.34 8.01 -8.11
N LYS A 224 -10.57 7.80 -8.60
CA LYS A 224 -11.72 7.53 -7.74
C LYS A 224 -12.43 6.25 -8.16
N ALA A 225 -12.97 5.54 -7.18
CA ALA A 225 -13.92 4.47 -7.41
C ALA A 225 -15.26 5.01 -7.93
N ASP A 226 -16.06 4.13 -8.55
CA ASP A 226 -17.44 4.42 -8.94
C ASP A 226 -18.41 4.20 -7.76
N GLN A 227 -19.71 4.28 -8.05
CA GLN A 227 -20.79 4.10 -7.07
C GLN A 227 -20.83 2.71 -6.40
N ASN A 228 -20.17 1.71 -6.99
CA ASN A 228 -20.07 0.35 -6.46
C ASN A 228 -18.70 0.09 -5.79
N GLY A 229 -17.90 1.13 -5.55
CA GLY A 229 -16.54 1.00 -5.04
C GLY A 229 -15.55 0.44 -6.07
N LYS A 230 -15.95 0.26 -7.33
CA LYS A 230 -15.08 -0.30 -8.38
C LYS A 230 -14.20 0.79 -8.98
N PHE A 231 -12.92 0.49 -9.20
CA PHE A 231 -12.02 1.35 -9.97
C PHE A 231 -11.25 0.53 -11.01
N THR A 232 -10.74 1.22 -12.04
CA THR A 232 -9.86 0.63 -13.06
C THR A 232 -8.72 1.59 -13.37
N PHE A 233 -7.50 1.08 -13.49
CA PHE A 233 -6.31 1.85 -13.83
C PHE A 233 -5.48 1.14 -14.91
N GLY A 234 -4.97 1.90 -15.88
CA GLY A 234 -4.09 1.39 -16.94
C GLY A 234 -2.63 1.38 -16.52
N LEU A 235 -1.92 0.29 -16.76
CA LEU A 235 -0.57 0.04 -16.23
C LEU A 235 0.49 0.14 -17.34
N PRO A 236 1.13 1.31 -17.53
CA PRO A 236 1.97 1.57 -18.70
C PRO A 236 3.38 0.95 -18.63
N LYS A 237 3.76 0.35 -17.49
CA LYS A 237 5.14 -0.12 -17.27
C LYS A 237 5.17 -1.39 -16.42
N ALA A 238 6.04 -2.32 -16.80
CA ALA A 238 6.37 -3.50 -15.99
C ALA A 238 7.00 -3.13 -14.64
N GLY A 239 6.72 -3.95 -13.62
CA GLY A 239 7.17 -3.80 -12.24
C GLY A 239 6.00 -3.79 -11.26
N TRP A 240 6.26 -3.31 -10.06
CA TRP A 240 5.28 -3.27 -8.98
C TRP A 240 4.53 -1.94 -8.94
N TRP A 241 3.22 -2.02 -8.76
CA TRP A 241 2.34 -0.86 -8.60
C TRP A 241 1.50 -1.04 -7.33
N GLY A 242 1.46 0.00 -6.51
CA GLY A 242 0.68 0.08 -5.29
C GLY A 242 -0.59 0.89 -5.53
N PHE A 243 -1.69 0.45 -4.92
CA PHE A 243 -2.98 1.15 -4.89
C PHE A 243 -3.38 1.32 -3.43
N ALA A 244 -3.57 2.56 -2.97
CA ALA A 244 -3.99 2.88 -1.61
C ALA A 244 -5.34 3.61 -1.64
N ALA A 245 -6.41 2.96 -1.19
CA ALA A 245 -7.71 3.61 -1.01
C ALA A 245 -7.78 4.24 0.39
N LEU A 246 -7.87 5.56 0.43
CA LEU A 246 -7.62 6.36 1.64
C LEU A 246 -8.86 6.46 2.53
N GLY A 247 -8.67 6.30 3.85
CA GLY A 247 -9.72 6.55 4.84
C GLY A 247 -10.99 5.72 4.66
N VAL A 248 -10.86 4.52 4.10
CA VAL A 248 -11.99 3.62 3.80
C VAL A 248 -12.27 2.63 4.92
N GLY A 249 -11.42 2.62 5.94
CA GLY A 249 -11.55 1.79 7.12
C GLY A 249 -12.74 2.12 8.01
N SER A 250 -13.07 1.21 8.92
CA SER A 250 -14.16 1.42 9.89
C SER A 250 -13.75 2.28 11.09
N ASP A 251 -12.44 2.51 11.30
CA ASP A 251 -11.92 3.41 12.32
C ASP A 251 -11.44 4.74 11.72
N ASP A 252 -11.84 5.86 12.33
CA ASP A 252 -11.48 7.23 11.92
C ASP A 252 -10.67 7.98 13.01
N GLN A 253 -10.39 7.33 14.14
CA GLN A 253 -9.60 7.88 15.24
C GLN A 253 -8.65 6.87 15.86
N TYR A 254 -7.49 7.36 16.29
CA TYR A 254 -6.54 6.61 17.12
C TYR A 254 -5.86 7.54 18.13
N LYS A 255 -5.90 7.16 19.41
CA LYS A 255 -5.34 7.95 20.53
C LYS A 255 -5.76 9.44 20.53
N GLY A 256 -7.03 9.71 20.22
CA GLY A 256 -7.60 11.06 20.22
C GLY A 256 -7.17 11.94 19.04
N LYS A 257 -6.58 11.35 18.00
CA LYS A 257 -6.23 12.00 16.74
C LYS A 257 -6.95 11.31 15.59
N GLU A 258 -7.12 12.03 14.48
CA GLU A 258 -7.67 11.49 13.23
C GLU A 258 -6.85 10.30 12.73
N LEU A 259 -7.51 9.32 12.13
CA LEU A 259 -6.91 8.13 11.53
C LEU A 259 -7.38 7.98 10.09
N SER A 260 -6.44 8.01 9.14
CA SER A 260 -6.66 7.46 7.81
C SER A 260 -6.37 5.96 7.84
N GLN A 261 -7.43 5.15 7.89
CA GLN A 261 -7.32 3.70 7.78
C GLN A 261 -7.52 3.28 6.32
N ASP A 262 -6.42 2.93 5.67
CA ASP A 262 -6.35 2.77 4.22
C ASP A 262 -6.28 1.29 3.83
N ALA A 263 -6.84 1.00 2.66
CA ALA A 263 -6.71 -0.30 2.01
C ALA A 263 -5.60 -0.26 0.96
N VAL A 264 -4.58 -1.10 1.08
CA VAL A 264 -3.47 -1.16 0.12
C VAL A 264 -3.40 -2.52 -0.56
N ILE A 265 -3.24 -2.52 -1.89
CA ILE A 265 -2.89 -3.72 -2.65
C ILE A 265 -1.71 -3.44 -3.59
N TRP A 266 -0.77 -4.39 -3.63
CA TRP A 266 0.35 -4.38 -4.57
C TRP A 266 0.12 -5.39 -5.69
N VAL A 267 0.35 -4.96 -6.93
CA VAL A 267 0.21 -5.79 -8.14
C VAL A 267 1.51 -5.77 -8.94
N GLN A 268 1.79 -6.86 -9.65
CA GLN A 268 2.99 -6.98 -10.48
C GLN A 268 2.63 -7.09 -11.95
N VAL A 269 3.29 -6.26 -12.76
CA VAL A 269 3.12 -6.15 -14.20
C VAL A 269 4.37 -6.71 -14.89
N LYS A 270 4.18 -7.52 -15.94
CA LYS A 270 5.26 -8.11 -16.74
C LYS A 270 5.16 -7.65 -18.19
N ASP A 271 6.31 -7.60 -18.88
CA ASP A 271 6.34 -7.39 -20.33
C ASP A 271 6.08 -8.70 -21.07
N MET A 272 5.39 -8.63 -22.21
CA MET A 272 5.39 -9.72 -23.19
C MET A 272 6.80 -9.87 -23.77
N LYS A 273 7.24 -11.11 -23.98
CA LYS A 273 8.56 -11.42 -24.55
C LYS A 273 8.42 -12.24 -25.83
#